data_AF-W2IDE2-F1
#
_entry.id   AF-W2IDE2-F1
#
_cell.length_a   1.000
_cell.length_b   1.000
_cell.length_c   1.000
_cell.angle_alpha   90.00
_cell.angle_beta   90.00
_cell.angle_gamma   90.00
#
_symmetry.space_group_name_H-M   'P 1'
#
loop_
_entity.id
_entity.type
_entity.pdbx_description
1 polymer ?
#
loop_
_entity_poly.entity_id
_entity_poly.type
_entity_poly.pdbx_seq_one_letter_code
_entity_poly.pdbx_strand_id
1 'polypeptide(L)' 'MILDSDPKNTSDTSFVIVPRFVRAVYDMLQNEDQCILSWSADGSHFQVYDVPRLESEVLRKYFKHAKFSSFQRQLNNF' A
#
# COMPACT_ATOMS: atom_id res chain seq x y z
N MET A 1 32.67 44.73 4.58
CA MET A 1 33.06 43.53 3.80
C MET A 1 32.06 42.46 4.16
N ILE A 2 31.16 42.16 3.22
CA ILE A 2 30.07 41.20 3.38
C ILE A 2 30.70 39.80 3.29
N LEU A 3 30.42 38.95 4.27
CA LEU A 3 30.45 37.50 4.11
C LEU A 3 29.04 37.02 4.44
N ASP A 4 28.21 37.00 3.40
CA ASP A 4 26.96 36.24 3.38
C ASP A 4 27.31 34.80 3.77
N SER A 5 26.90 34.42 4.97
CA SER A 5 26.97 33.05 5.44
C SER A 5 25.74 32.34 4.90
N ASP A 6 25.90 31.67 3.77
CA ASP A 6 24.94 30.76 3.19
C ASP A 6 24.68 29.60 4.17
N PRO A 7 23.43 29.36 4.66
CA PRO A 7 23.13 28.12 5.35
C PRO A 7 22.12 27.33 4.51
N LYS A 8 22.68 26.38 3.75
CA LYS A 8 22.11 25.06 3.47
C LYS A 8 20.81 25.04 2.67
N ASN A 9 21.02 24.91 1.35
CA ASN A 9 20.27 24.05 0.43
C ASN A 9 19.02 23.40 1.05
N THR A 10 17.88 24.03 0.81
CA THR A 10 16.53 23.48 1.03
C THR A 10 16.30 22.33 0.05
N SER A 11 16.94 21.19 0.28
CA SER A 11 16.46 19.92 -0.24
C SER A 11 15.80 19.18 0.91
N ASP A 12 14.63 19.68 1.35
CA ASP A 12 13.62 18.80 1.92
C ASP A 12 13.13 17.91 0.76
N THR A 13 13.98 16.95 0.39
CA THR A 13 13.52 15.70 -0.17
C THR A 13 12.69 15.11 0.95
N SER A 14 11.41 15.49 1.00
CA SER A 14 10.39 14.79 1.74
C SER A 14 10.47 13.35 1.26
N PHE A 15 11.25 12.52 1.96
CA PHE A 15 11.32 11.10 1.71
C PHE A 15 9.87 10.65 1.72
N VAL A 16 9.36 10.25 0.56
CA VAL A 16 7.94 9.96 0.36
C VAL A 16 7.61 8.86 1.36
N ILE A 17 6.99 9.23 2.48
CA ILE A 17 6.62 8.27 3.51
C ILE A 17 5.43 7.52 2.92
N VAL A 18 5.71 6.43 2.21
CA VAL A 18 4.66 5.60 1.62
C VAL A 18 3.78 5.12 2.76
N PRO A 19 2.46 5.36 2.70
CA PRO A 19 1.55 4.92 3.76
C PRO A 19 1.72 3.43 4.03
N ARG A 20 1.69 3.04 5.31
CA ARG A 20 1.83 1.63 5.70
C ARG A 20 0.79 0.74 5.02
N PHE A 21 -0.42 1.27 4.80
CA PHE A 21 -1.48 0.57 4.09
C PHE A 21 -1.07 0.20 2.66
N VAL A 22 -0.56 1.15 1.87
CA VAL A 22 -0.14 0.91 0.48
C VAL A 22 0.97 -0.13 0.41
N ARG A 23 1.96 -0.06 1.32
CA ARG A 23 3.01 -1.08 1.42
C ARG A 23 2.45 -2.46 1.73
N ALA A 24 1.54 -2.56 2.70
CA ALA A 24 0.91 -3.83 3.06
C ALA A 24 0.06 -4.41 1.92
N VAL A 25 -0.67 -3.58 1.15
CA VAL A 25 -1.42 -4.03 -0.03
C VAL A 25 -0.46 -4.57 -1.10
N TYR A 26 0.64 -3.87 -1.35
CA TYR A 26 1.64 -4.32 -2.31
C TYR A 26 2.26 -5.66 -1.89
N ASP A 27 2.70 -5.77 -0.64
CA ASP A 27 3.27 -7.01 -0.10
C ASP A 27 2.26 -8.18 -0.16
N MET A 28 0.99 -7.91 0.16
CA MET A 28 -0.10 -8.88 0.05
C MET A 28 -0.28 -9.39 -1.39
N LEU A 29 -0.25 -8.50 -2.38
CA LEU A 29 -0.39 -8.87 -3.79
C LEU A 29 0.81 -9.64 -4.36
N GLN A 30 2.00 -9.51 -3.74
CA GLN A 30 3.21 -10.23 -4.17
C GLN A 30 3.35 -11.61 -3.53
N ASN A 31 2.90 -11.79 -2.29
CA ASN A 31 3.22 -12.99 -1.51
C ASN A 31 2.04 -13.95 -1.30
N GLU A 32 0.80 -13.54 -1.58
CA GLU A 32 -0.37 -14.37 -1.36
C GLU A 32 -0.81 -15.15 -2.61
N ASP A 33 -1.74 -16.08 -2.42
CA ASP A 33 -2.27 -16.94 -3.48
C ASP A 33 -2.95 -16.10 -4.59
N GLN A 34 -2.42 -16.20 -5.80
CA GLN A 34 -2.91 -15.48 -6.98
C GLN A 34 -4.34 -15.90 -7.36
N CYS A 35 -4.83 -17.05 -6.89
CA CYS A 35 -6.22 -17.45 -7.06
C CYS A 35 -7.18 -16.72 -6.10
N ILE A 36 -6.67 -16.02 -5.08
CA ILE A 36 -7.48 -15.19 -4.17
C ILE A 36 -7.48 -13.75 -4.66
N LEU A 37 -6.30 -13.20 -4.94
CA LEU A 37 -6.12 -11.88 -5.50
C LEU A 37 -4.81 -11.81 -6.30
N SER A 38 -4.79 -11.08 -7.41
CA SER A 38 -3.57 -10.88 -8.19
C SER A 38 -3.57 -9.55 -8.91
N TRP A 39 -2.37 -9.11 -9.31
CA TRP A 39 -2.22 -8.06 -10.31
C TRP A 39 -2.80 -8.51 -11.66
N SER A 40 -3.31 -7.55 -12.41
CA SER A 40 -3.59 -7.71 -13.83
C SER A 40 -2.28 -7.91 -14.61
N ALA A 41 -2.36 -8.49 -15.80
CA ALA A 41 -1.16 -8.80 -16.61
C ALA A 41 -0.32 -7.56 -16.98
N ASP A 42 -0.96 -6.38 -17.04
CA ASP A 42 -0.32 -5.09 -17.29
C ASP A 42 0.13 -4.37 -16.00
N GLY A 43 -0.19 -4.92 -14.82
CA GLY A 43 0.12 -4.33 -13.51
C GLY A 43 -0.63 -3.04 -13.20
N SER A 44 -1.64 -2.65 -13.98
CA SER A 44 -2.37 -1.39 -13.80
C SER A 44 -3.38 -1.43 -12.66
N HIS A 45 -3.90 -2.63 -12.36
CA HIS A 45 -4.87 -2.85 -11.30
C HIS A 45 -4.67 -4.25 -10.70
N PHE A 46 -5.37 -4.52 -9.61
CA PHE A 46 -5.46 -5.88 -9.09
C PHE A 46 -6.92 -6.31 -9.03
N GLN A 47 -7.13 -7.61 -9.03
CA GLN A 47 -8.43 -8.25 -9.00
C GLN A 47 -8.52 -9.13 -7.77
N VAL A 48 -9.70 -9.19 -7.16
CA VAL A 48 -10.02 -10.10 -6.07
C VAL A 48 -10.99 -11.13 -6.61
N TYR A 49 -10.57 -12.39 -6.60
CA TYR A 49 -11.34 -13.52 -7.14
C TYR A 49 -12.18 -14.20 -6.06
N ASP A 50 -11.70 -14.24 -4.82
CA ASP A 50 -12.38 -14.90 -3.70
C ASP A 50 -12.37 -14.01 -2.45
N VAL A 51 -13.47 -13.29 -2.22
CA VAL A 51 -13.63 -12.41 -1.06
C VAL A 51 -13.67 -13.18 0.27
N PRO A 52 -14.43 -14.29 0.42
CA PRO A 52 -14.39 -15.10 1.64
C PRO A 52 -12.99 -15.60 2.03
N ARG A 53 -12.20 -16.11 1.08
CA ARG A 53 -10.82 -16.53 1.33
C ARG A 53 -9.91 -15.33 1.62
N LEU A 54 -10.09 -14.21 0.91
CA LEU A 54 -9.38 -12.97 1.21
C LEU A 54 -9.60 -12.51 2.67
N GLU A 55 -10.85 -12.48 3.15
CA GLU A 55 -11.15 -12.10 4.54
C GLU A 55 -10.54 -13.06 5.57
N SER A 56 -10.64 -14.37 5.33
CA SER A 56 -10.28 -15.39 6.33
C SER A 56 -8.80 -15.74 6.35
N GLU A 57 -8.16 -15.82 5.18
CA GLU A 57 -6.78 -16.28 5.01
C GLU A 57 -5.78 -15.12 4.92
N VAL A 58 -6.14 -14.04 4.22
CA VAL A 58 -5.19 -13.00 3.81
C VAL A 58 -5.26 -11.76 4.68
N LEU A 59 -6.42 -11.09 4.78
CA LEU A 59 -6.54 -9.80 5.45
C LEU A 59 -6.11 -9.86 6.92
N ARG A 60 -6.32 -10.99 7.60
CA ARG A 60 -5.90 -11.22 8.99
C ARG A 60 -4.38 -11.19 9.19
N LYS A 61 -3.60 -11.49 8.15
CA LYS A 61 -2.12 -11.48 8.20
C LYS A 61 -1.56 -10.05 8.13
N TYR A 62 -2.20 -9.18 7.35
CA TYR A 62 -1.69 -7.83 7.05
C TYR A 62 -2.39 -6.72 7.84
N PHE A 63 -3.65 -6.92 8.24
CA PHE A 63 -4.49 -5.90 8.87
C PHE A 63 -5.15 -6.41 10.16
N LYS A 64 -5.41 -5.48 11.09
CA LYS A 64 -6.15 -5.80 12.32
C LYS A 64 -7.62 -6.17 12.07
N HIS A 65 -8.17 -5.70 10.96
CA HIS A 65 -9.54 -5.98 10.56
C HIS A 65 -9.54 -6.87 9.32
N ALA A 66 -10.30 -7.95 9.39
CA ALA A 66 -10.39 -8.96 8.35
C ALA A 66 -11.51 -8.69 7.34
N LYS A 67 -12.24 -7.57 7.48
CA LYS A 67 -13.42 -7.28 6.69
C LYS A 67 -13.07 -6.60 5.38
N PHE A 68 -13.55 -7.16 4.28
CA PHE A 68 -13.37 -6.63 2.93
C PHE A 68 -13.93 -5.21 2.82
N SER A 69 -15.06 -4.92 3.46
CA SER A 69 -15.61 -3.56 3.49
C SER A 69 -14.67 -2.54 4.13
N SER A 70 -13.93 -2.92 5.18
CA SER A 70 -12.93 -2.05 5.82
C SER A 70 -11.70 -1.87 4.92
N PHE A 71 -11.30 -2.93 4.22
CA PHE A 71 -10.23 -2.90 3.23
C PHE A 71 -10.58 -1.99 2.04
N GLN A 72 -11.76 -2.18 1.42
CA GLN A 72 -12.26 -1.36 0.33
C GLN A 72 -12.39 0.11 0.72
N ARG A 73 -12.85 0.39 1.94
CA ARG A 73 -12.87 1.78 2.43
C ARG A 73 -11.48 2.38 2.48
N GLN A 74 -10.48 1.64 2.97
CA GLN A 74 -9.11 2.15 2.95
C GLN A 74 -8.60 2.38 1.53
N LEU A 75 -8.86 1.48 0.58
CA LEU A 75 -8.55 1.70 -0.84
C LEU A 75 -9.17 3.00 -1.38
N ASN A 76 -10.44 3.28 -1.07
CA ASN A 76 -11.13 4.48 -1.53
C ASN A 76 -10.63 5.78 -0.88
N ASN A 77 -9.82 5.71 0.18
CA ASN A 77 -9.25 6.89 0.85
C ASN A 77 -7.80 7.18 0.41
N PHE A 78 -7.29 6.43 -0.58
CA PHE A 78 -6.00 6.67 -1.24
C PHE A 78 -6.23 6.93 -2.73
#